data_AF-A0A1I7TS75-F1
#
_entry.id   AF-A0A1I7TS75-F1
#
_cell.length_a   1.000
_cell.length_b   1.000
_cell.length_c   1.000
_cell.angle_alpha   90.00
_cell.angle_beta   90.00
_cell.angle_gamma   90.00
#
_symmetry.space_group_name_H-M   'P 1'
#
loop_
_entity.id
_entity.type
_entity.pdbx_description
1 polymer ?
#
loop_
_entity_poly.entity_id
_entity_poly.type
_entity_poly.pdbx_seq_one_letter_code
_entity_poly.pdbx_strand_id
1 'polypeptide(L)' 'MQKQALRFTSADVIDAAVAPEMKKVWIPLATAFVGKKPLLISLDRNAYLDKLAFDELTKNVHIPPNHD' A
#
# COMPACT_ATOMS: atom_id res chain seq x y z
N MET A 1 5.97 -29.47 -11.10
CA MET A 1 4.93 -28.45 -10.87
C MET A 1 5.11 -27.36 -11.93
N GLN A 2 4.26 -27.31 -12.95
CA GLN A 2 4.34 -26.26 -13.97
C GLN A 2 3.79 -24.95 -13.37
N LYS A 3 4.63 -23.91 -13.27
CA LYS A 3 4.20 -22.58 -12.85
C LYS A 3 3.43 -21.96 -14.02
N GLN A 4 2.10 -21.91 -13.93
CA GLN A 4 1.27 -21.18 -14.88
C GLN A 4 1.09 -19.74 -14.36
N ALA A 5 1.27 -18.77 -15.24
CA ALA A 5 0.92 -17.38 -14.91
C ALA A 5 -0.61 -17.27 -14.91
N LEU A 6 -1.18 -16.93 -13.76
CA LEU A 6 -2.60 -16.59 -13.66
C LEU A 6 -2.86 -15.34 -14.52
N ARG A 7 -3.83 -15.43 -15.43
CA ARG A 7 -4.28 -14.32 -16.26
C ARG A 7 -5.60 -13.82 -15.70
N PHE A 8 -5.78 -12.51 -15.67
CA PHE A 8 -7.06 -11.88 -15.36
C PHE A 8 -7.50 -11.01 -16.54
N THR A 9 -8.81 -10.82 -16.65
CA THR A 9 -9.48 -10.01 -17.67
C THR A 9 -9.96 -8.70 -17.06
N SER A 10 -10.40 -7.76 -17.89
CA SER A 10 -11.01 -6.52 -17.40
C SER A 10 -12.27 -6.75 -16.58
N ALA A 11 -13.00 -7.85 -16.81
CA ALA A 11 -14.17 -8.22 -16.02
C ALA A 11 -13.81 -8.69 -14.61
N ASP A 12 -12.58 -9.15 -14.41
CA ASP A 12 -12.07 -9.56 -13.10
C ASP A 12 -11.57 -8.36 -12.27
N VAL A 13 -11.53 -7.14 -12.86
CA VAL A 13 -11.15 -5.91 -12.17
C VAL A 13 -12.39 -5.29 -11.53
N ILE A 14 -12.58 -5.57 -10.24
CA ILE A 14 -13.69 -5.05 -9.44
C ILE A 14 -13.18 -3.92 -8.54
N ASP A 15 -13.96 -2.86 -8.36
CA ASP A 15 -13.63 -1.80 -7.41
C ASP A 15 -13.66 -2.35 -5.97
N ALA A 16 -12.58 -2.11 -5.22
CA ALA A 16 -12.42 -2.53 -3.84
C ALA A 16 -13.51 -1.98 -2.90
N ALA A 17 -14.21 -0.90 -3.28
CA ALA A 17 -15.34 -0.37 -2.54
C ALA A 17 -16.61 -1.24 -2.64
N VAL A 18 -16.75 -2.02 -3.72
CA VAL A 18 -17.94 -2.83 -4.02
C VAL A 18 -17.70 -4.34 -3.96
N ALA A 19 -16.43 -4.78 -3.88
CA ALA A 19 -16.06 -6.18 -3.68
C ALA A 19 -16.29 -6.61 -2.22
N PRO A 20 -17.36 -7.36 -1.90
CA PRO A 20 -17.72 -7.70 -0.51
C PRO A 20 -16.83 -8.81 0.08
N GLU A 21 -16.17 -9.57 -0.78
CA GLU A 21 -15.28 -10.68 -0.44
C GLU A 21 -13.83 -10.23 -0.16
N MET A 22 -13.49 -8.97 -0.45
CA MET A 22 -12.21 -8.40 -0.06
C MET A 22 -12.24 -8.06 1.43
N LYS A 23 -11.41 -8.77 2.22
CA LYS A 23 -10.78 -8.13 3.38
C LYS A 23 -10.10 -6.89 2.81
N LYS A 24 -10.64 -5.69 3.06
CA LYS A 24 -10.06 -4.44 2.56
C LYS A 24 -8.59 -4.44 2.95
N VAL A 25 -7.71 -4.66 1.97
CA VAL A 25 -6.27 -4.48 2.16
C VAL A 25 -6.10 -2.98 2.25
N TRP A 26 -6.19 -2.46 3.47
CA TRP A 26 -6.05 -1.06 3.74
C TRP A 26 -4.56 -0.77 3.73
N ILE A 27 -3.99 -0.51 2.55
CA ILE A 27 -2.58 -0.14 2.45
C ILE A 27 -2.48 1.26 3.05
N PRO A 28 -1.84 1.44 4.22
CA PRO A 28 -1.73 2.76 4.82
C PRO A 28 -0.80 3.58 3.91
N LEU A 29 -1.27 4.74 3.43
CA LEU A 29 -0.51 5.64 2.57
C LEU A 29 -0.41 7.02 3.21
N ALA A 30 0.77 7.63 3.16
CA ALA A 30 1.00 9.03 3.48
C ALA A 30 1.13 9.86 2.20
N THR A 31 0.70 11.12 2.25
CA THR A 31 0.98 12.10 1.19
C THR A 31 2.14 12.98 1.61
N ALA A 32 3.24 12.94 0.85
CA ALA A 32 4.35 13.86 0.99
C ALA A 32 4.31 14.90 -0.14
N PHE A 33 4.72 16.13 0.14
CA PHE A 33 4.85 17.18 -0.87
C PHE A 33 6.32 17.42 -1.17
N VAL A 34 6.74 17.09 -2.39
CA VAL A 34 8.08 17.43 -2.89
C VAL A 34 7.94 18.62 -3.84
N GLY A 35 8.27 19.81 -3.33
CA GLY A 35 7.93 21.07 -4.00
C GLY A 35 6.41 21.27 -4.05
N LYS A 36 5.83 21.33 -5.25
CA LYS A 36 4.37 21.48 -5.46
C LYS A 36 3.69 20.18 -5.94
N LYS A 37 4.39 19.06 -5.90
CA LYS A 37 3.88 17.77 -6.39
C LYS A 37 3.56 16.85 -5.20
N PRO A 38 2.33 16.34 -5.08
CA PRO A 38 2.01 15.32 -4.10
C PRO A 38 2.58 13.97 -4.53
N LEU A 39 3.17 13.25 -3.59
CA LEU A 39 3.66 11.89 -3.74
C LEU A 39 3.00 11.01 -2.68
N LEU A 40 2.50 9.85 -3.10
CA LEU A 40 2.00 8.83 -2.19
C LEU A 40 3.16 7.93 -1.74
N ILE A 41 3.30 7.78 -0.44
CA ILE A 41 4.32 6.98 0.22
C ILE A 41 3.62 5.87 0.98
N SER A 42 4.06 4.62 0.83
CA SER A 42 3.53 3.52 1.60
C SER A 42 3.96 3.64 3.07
N LEU A 43 3.02 3.43 3.98
CA LEU A 43 3.28 3.32 5.42
C LEU A 43 3.46 1.86 5.86
N ASP A 44 3.58 0.93 4.91
CA ASP A 44 4.01 -0.44 5.19
C ASP A 44 5.55 -0.50 5.28
N ARG A 45 6.06 -0.64 6.50
CA ARG A 45 7.50 -0.81 6.76
C ARG A 45 8.08 -2.00 5.98
N ASN A 46 7.30 -3.05 5.70
CA ASN A 46 7.77 -4.25 5.00
C ASN A 46 8.06 -3.99 3.52
N ALA A 47 7.41 -3.00 2.90
CA ALA A 47 7.62 -2.62 1.51
C ALA A 47 8.99 -1.97 1.23
N TYR A 48 9.69 -1.48 2.26
CA TYR A 48 10.97 -0.76 2.11
C TYR A 48 12.17 -1.69 2.26
N LEU A 49 13.19 -1.55 1.40
CA LEU A 49 14.46 -2.25 1.60
C LEU A 49 15.20 -1.73 2.84
N ASP A 50 15.22 -0.41 3.01
CA ASP A 50 15.82 0.27 4.15
C ASP A 50 14.75 0.63 5.18
N LYS A 51 14.74 -0.11 6.28
CA LYS A 51 13.78 0.09 7.37
C LYS A 51 14.10 1.32 8.22
N LEU A 52 15.38 1.69 8.33
CA LEU A 52 15.79 2.87 9.11
C LEU A 52 15.38 4.15 8.39
N ALA A 53 15.54 4.17 7.06
CA ALA A 53 15.04 5.27 6.24
C ALA A 53 13.52 5.43 6.36
N PHE A 54 12.77 4.32 6.40
CA PHE A 54 11.33 4.36 6.64
C PHE A 54 10.99 4.99 8.00
N ASP A 55 11.63 4.53 9.07
CA ASP A 55 11.39 5.01 10.43
C ASP A 55 11.68 6.54 10.53
N GLU A 56 12.78 7.00 9.92
CA GLU A 56 13.12 8.43 9.87
C GLU A 56 12.14 9.28 9.03
N LEU A 57 11.68 8.76 7.89
CA LEU A 57 10.74 9.46 7.00
C LEU A 57 9.33 9.55 7.59
N THR A 58 8.94 8.56 8.38
CA THR A 58 7.57 8.44 8.91
C THR A 58 7.43 8.85 10.38
N LYS A 59 8.51 9.29 11.05
CA LYS A 59 8.49 9.70 12.47
C LYS A 59 7.46 10.75 12.85
N ASN A 60 6.99 11.55 11.89
CA ASN A 60 6.00 12.61 12.10
C ASN A 60 4.55 12.15 11.83
N VAL A 61 4.36 10.89 11.41
CA VAL A 61 3.06 10.31 11.04
C VAL A 61 2.62 9.37 12.15
N HIS A 62 1.42 9.59 12.68
CA HIS A 62 0.82 8.66 13.63
C HIS A 62 0.18 7.50 12.86
N ILE A 63 0.86 6.35 12.84
CA ILE A 63 0.32 5.11 12.27
C ILE A 63 -0.44 4.39 13.39
N PRO A 64 -1.77 4.21 13.29
CA PRO A 64 -2.52 3.54 14.34
C PRO A 64 -2.12 2.05 14.42
N PRO A 65 -2.15 1.43 15.61
CA PRO A 65 -1.84 0.01 15.76
C PRO A 65 -2.88 -0.86 15.02
N ASN A 66 -2.43 -1.98 14.44
CA ASN A 66 -3.21 -2.94 13.62
C ASN A 66 -3.61 -2.46 12.20
N HIS A 67 -2.76 -1.66 11.56
CA HIS A 67 -2.92 -1.28 10.14
C HIS A 67 -2.17 -2.19 9.14
N ASP A 68 -1.68 -3.34 9.62
CA ASP A 68 -0.90 -4.32 8.86
C ASP A 68 -1.78 -5.39 8.17
#